data_AF-A0A945LHT9-F1
#
_entry.id   AF-A0A945LHT9-F1
#
_cell.length_a   1.000
_cell.length_b   1.000
_cell.length_c   1.000
_cell.angle_alpha   90.00
_cell.angle_beta   90.00
_cell.angle_gamma   90.00
#
_symmetry.space_group_name_H-M   'P 1'
#
loop_
_entity.id
_entity.type
_entity.pdbx_description
1 polymer ?
#
loop_
_entity_poly.entity_id
_entity_poly.type
_entity_poly.pdbx_seq_one_letter_code
_entity_poly.pdbx_strand_id
1 'polypeptide(L)' 'RLFWAPDNGDAVSIASGAFDPAKVPPAVGHIFASTAPAYYTFDDGLPRFDAEWQGDPPWFEG' A
#
# COMPACT_ATOMS: atom_id res chain seq x y z
N ARG A 1 11.68 -7.78 11.98
CA ARG A 1 10.22 -7.69 12.24
C ARG A 1 9.57 -7.33 10.91
N LEU A 2 8.67 -8.17 10.37
CA LEU A 2 8.08 -8.03 9.02
C LEU A 2 6.72 -7.30 9.02
N PHE A 3 6.30 -6.82 10.18
CA PHE A 3 5.01 -6.19 10.40
C PHE A 3 5.25 -4.90 11.19
N TRP A 4 4.71 -3.80 10.68
CA TRP A 4 4.57 -2.56 11.44
C TRP A 4 3.07 -2.39 11.69
N ALA A 5 2.67 -2.67 12.92
CA ALA A 5 1.33 -2.37 13.39
C ALA A 5 1.38 -0.95 13.96
N PRO A 6 0.58 0.01 13.46
CA PRO A 6 0.32 1.22 14.22
C PRO A 6 -0.34 0.83 15.55
N ASP A 7 0.06 1.45 16.66
CA ASP A 7 -0.30 1.01 18.02
C ASP A 7 -1.83 0.91 18.26
N ASN A 8 -2.67 1.54 17.43
CA ASN A 8 -4.13 1.64 17.61
C ASN A 8 -4.97 1.57 16.30
N GLY A 9 -4.51 0.93 15.21
CA GLY A 9 -5.18 1.01 13.90
C GLY A 9 -6.01 -0.21 13.49
N ASP A 10 -7.13 0.02 12.79
CA ASP A 10 -7.90 -1.00 12.05
C ASP A 10 -7.14 -1.58 10.83
N ALA A 11 -5.92 -1.07 10.59
CA ALA A 11 -5.07 -1.45 9.47
C ALA A 11 -3.67 -1.88 9.96
N VAL A 12 -3.07 -2.80 9.21
CA VAL A 12 -1.71 -3.29 9.45
C VAL A 12 -0.88 -3.22 8.17
N SER A 13 0.38 -2.80 8.29
CA SER A 13 1.32 -2.84 7.17
C SER A 13 1.97 -4.22 7.07
N ILE A 14 1.81 -4.88 5.92
CA ILE A 14 2.38 -6.18 5.59
C ILE A 14 3.22 -6.04 4.32
N ALA A 15 4.43 -6.58 4.32
CA ALA A 15 5.23 -6.65 3.09
C ALA A 15 4.53 -7.56 2.06
N SER A 16 4.34 -7.08 0.84
CA SER A 16 3.63 -7.84 -0.21
C SER A 16 4.24 -9.23 -0.47
N GLY A 17 5.55 -9.38 -0.36
CA GLY A 17 6.27 -10.65 -0.49
C GLY A 17 5.95 -11.69 0.60
N ALA A 18 5.17 -11.34 1.63
CA ALA A 18 4.70 -12.27 2.65
C ALA A 18 3.42 -13.02 2.23
N PHE A 19 2.72 -12.57 1.18
CA PHE A 19 1.56 -13.27 0.65
C PHE A 19 1.98 -14.44 -0.25
N ASP A 20 1.08 -15.42 -0.39
CA ASP A 20 1.12 -16.36 -1.50
C ASP A 20 1.05 -15.55 -2.81
N PRO A 21 2.00 -15.72 -3.76
CA PRO A 21 2.01 -14.97 -5.02
C PRO A 21 0.70 -15.07 -5.81
N ALA A 22 -0.06 -16.16 -5.65
CA ALA A 22 -1.36 -16.34 -6.30
C ALA A 22 -2.51 -15.58 -5.60
N LYS A 23 -2.26 -14.97 -4.43
CA LYS A 23 -3.27 -14.34 -3.57
C LYS A 23 -2.90 -12.92 -3.14
N VAL A 24 -1.94 -12.28 -3.81
CA VAL A 24 -1.59 -10.89 -3.54
C VAL A 24 -2.78 -10.00 -3.92
N PRO A 25 -3.33 -9.18 -3.00
CA PRO A 25 -4.36 -8.22 -3.33
C PRO A 25 -3.85 -7.20 -4.36
N PRO A 26 -4.72 -6.71 -5.27
CA PRO A 26 -4.31 -5.69 -6.22
C PRO A 26 -3.90 -4.41 -5.50
N ALA A 27 -2.90 -3.71 -6.03
CA ALA A 27 -2.55 -2.38 -5.56
C ALA A 27 -3.64 -1.37 -5.97
N VAL A 28 -3.94 -0.42 -5.09
CA VAL A 28 -4.90 0.68 -5.34
C VAL A 28 -4.27 2.06 -5.33
N GLY A 29 -2.99 2.17 -4.97
CA GLY A 29 -2.27 3.44 -4.96
C GLY A 29 -0.87 3.31 -4.41
N HIS A 30 -0.10 4.38 -4.58
CA HIS A 30 1.27 4.51 -4.12
C HIS A 30 1.36 5.59 -3.06
N ILE A 31 1.92 5.28 -1.90
CA ILE A 31 2.20 6.26 -0.84
C ILE A 31 3.71 6.60 -0.81
N PHE A 32 4.08 7.74 -0.23
CA PHE A 32 5.46 8.26 -0.23
C PHE A 32 6.07 8.47 -1.64
N ALA A 33 5.22 8.72 -2.64
CA ALA A 33 5.62 8.75 -4.05
C ALA A 33 6.67 9.83 -4.39
N SER A 34 6.67 10.97 -3.68
CA SER A 34 7.69 12.02 -3.85
C SER A 34 9.10 11.61 -3.46
N THR A 35 9.26 10.59 -2.61
CA THR A 35 10.58 10.09 -2.16
C THR A 35 11.08 8.88 -2.96
N ALA A 36 10.20 8.28 -3.76
CA ALA A 36 10.47 7.07 -4.53
C ALA A 36 11.12 7.23 -5.94
N PRO A 37 11.21 8.42 -6.59
CA PRO A 37 11.58 8.47 -8.02
C PRO A 37 13.05 8.09 -8.28
N ALA A 38 13.89 8.01 -7.24
CA ALA A 38 15.25 7.51 -7.36
C ALA A 38 15.33 5.97 -7.48
N TYR A 39 14.25 5.25 -7.16
CA TYR A 39 14.25 3.79 -7.01
C TYR A 39 13.17 3.08 -7.82
N TYR A 40 12.05 3.75 -8.12
CA TYR A 40 10.88 3.11 -8.73
C TYR A 40 10.22 4.00 -9.79
N THR A 41 9.62 3.36 -10.80
CA THR A 41 8.72 3.99 -11.78
C THR A 41 7.28 3.58 -11.50
N PHE A 42 6.35 4.52 -11.66
CA PHE A 42 4.91 4.31 -11.44
C PHE A 42 4.16 4.42 -12.77
N ASP A 43 4.10 3.36 -13.57
CA ASP A 43 3.51 3.34 -14.91
C ASP A 43 2.14 2.65 -14.98
N ASP A 44 1.58 2.24 -13.84
CA ASP A 44 0.31 1.54 -13.70
C ASP A 44 -0.95 2.45 -13.72
N GLY A 45 -0.75 3.77 -13.73
CA GLY A 45 -1.84 4.75 -13.70
C GLY A 45 -2.58 4.85 -12.38
N LEU A 46 -2.10 4.21 -11.31
CA LEU A 46 -2.72 4.29 -9.99
C LEU A 46 -2.48 5.66 -9.33
N PRO A 47 -3.38 6.09 -8.42
CA PRO A 47 -3.19 7.30 -7.63
C PRO A 47 -1.87 7.31 -6.84
N ARG A 48 -1.29 8.49 -6.68
CA ARG A 48 -0.01 8.70 -5.97
C ARG A 48 -0.21 9.72 -4.84
N PHE A 49 0.34 9.40 -3.68
CA PHE A 49 0.22 10.17 -2.46
C PHE A 49 1.60 10.38 -1.84
N ASP A 50 1.79 11.51 -1.16
CA ASP A 50 3.08 11.88 -0.58
C ASP A 50 3.34 11.29 0.81
N ALA A 51 2.30 10.82 1.50
CA ALA A 51 2.43 10.31 2.87
C ALA A 51 1.57 9.06 3.10
N GLU A 52 0.26 9.19 2.99
CA GLU A 52 -0.69 8.11 3.27
C GLU A 52 -1.84 8.13 2.27
N TRP A 53 -2.57 7.03 2.21
CA TRP A 53 -3.84 6.96 1.51
C TRP A 53 -4.99 7.08 2.50
N GLN A 54 -5.95 7.96 2.20
CA GLN A 54 -7.10 8.28 3.09
C GLN A 54 -8.44 7.79 2.52
N GLY A 55 -8.43 6.98 1.46
CA GLY A 55 -9.66 6.44 0.87
C GLY A 55 -10.12 5.15 1.56
N ASP A 56 -11.37 4.77 1.36
CA ASP A 56 -11.80 3.39 1.60
C ASP A 56 -11.40 2.52 0.41
N PRO A 57 -10.93 1.28 0.63
CA PRO A 57 -10.61 0.39 -0.47
C PRO A 57 -11.89 0.09 -1.25
N PRO A 58 -11.83 -0.06 -2.58
CA PRO A 58 -13.02 -0.38 -3.37
C PRO A 58 -13.64 -1.76 -3.01
N TRP A 59 -12.98 -2.56 -2.18
CA TRP A 59 -13.45 -3.84 -1.63
C TRP A 59 -13.70 -3.80 -0.11
N PHE A 60 -13.65 -2.62 0.51
CA PHE A 60 -14.00 -2.46 1.92
C PHE A 60 -15.50 -2.26 2.03
N GLU A 61 -16.21 -3.33 2.37
CA GLU A 61 -17.59 -3.28 2.83
C GLU A 61 -17.53 -3.13 4.36
N GLY A 62 -17.87 -1.94 4.85
CA GLY A 62 -17.75 -1.56 6.27
C GLY A 62 -18.54 -2.44 7.24
#